data_AF-A0A109W450-F1
#
_entry.id   AF-A0A109W450-F1
#
_cell.length_a   1.000
_cell.length_b   1.000
_cell.length_c   1.000
_cell.angle_alpha   90.00
_cell.angle_beta   90.00
_cell.angle_gamma   90.00
#
_symmetry.space_group_name_H-M   'P 1'
#
loop_
_entity.id
_entity.type
_entity.pdbx_description
1 polymer ?
#
loop_
_entity_poly.entity_id
_entity_poly.type
_entity_poly.pdbx_seq_one_letter_code
_entity_poly.pdbx_strand_id
1 'polypeptide(L)'
;MYIIHNEASVGALGRRGVALTSEIMNRHYVRDEEFVWDQLVENVMWIGPLRSQFVTGLDKAKALLDQEKDVTFTMEQEEYLVPYEDEESCIVSGCYYVTSDPETKLFIRCHQRVSFFYRLFGDRLKVVHMHLSHPYEVTDPDEYFPFRFGKEAYEYIASTHQLAFTDSLTQLGNRNAYETDLLELSGRLSEIDSLAMVLFDLNNLKLINDSLGHLAGDQLIRSFAFLLKESMPATAKVYRYGGDEFAVFLPDVDNGILERALRDLEDRKEAYNMANTTRLSFAAGHAFFKKGQDHTLSDLIKRADSRLYARKRAMKQLL
;
A
#
# COMPACT_ATOMS: atom_id res chain seq x y z
N MET A 1 -3.77 -30.77 -6.81
CA MET A 1 -3.54 -30.69 -5.34
C MET A 1 -2.22 -29.98 -5.16
N TYR A 2 -2.21 -28.85 -4.46
CA TYR A 2 -1.04 -28.00 -4.31
C TYR A 2 -0.50 -28.00 -2.88
N ILE A 3 0.74 -27.56 -2.71
CA ILE A 3 1.40 -27.40 -1.40
C ILE A 3 1.59 -25.90 -1.12
N ILE A 4 1.35 -25.47 0.13
CA ILE A 4 1.70 -24.12 0.59
C ILE A 4 2.85 -24.25 1.59
N HIS A 5 4.03 -23.76 1.23
CA HIS A 5 5.25 -23.94 2.04
C HIS A 5 5.18 -23.27 3.41
N ASN A 6 4.53 -22.12 3.52
CA ASN A 6 4.37 -21.38 4.77
C ASN A 6 2.97 -21.52 5.37
N GLU A 7 2.27 -22.62 5.13
CA GLU A 7 0.84 -22.81 5.46
C GLU A 7 0.46 -22.40 6.90
N ALA A 8 1.34 -22.63 7.87
CA ALA A 8 1.10 -22.29 9.28
C ALA A 8 0.97 -20.77 9.53
N SER A 9 1.60 -19.93 8.71
CA SER A 9 1.57 -18.48 8.85
C SER A 9 0.63 -17.78 7.85
N VAL A 10 -0.03 -18.53 6.96
CA VAL A 10 -0.95 -17.95 5.97
C VAL A 10 -2.35 -17.77 6.56
N GLY A 11 -2.84 -16.54 6.56
CA GLY A 11 -4.19 -16.13 6.89
C GLY A 11 -5.22 -16.49 5.81
N ALA A 12 -6.44 -16.01 6.00
CA ALA A 12 -7.57 -16.38 5.14
C ALA A 12 -7.42 -15.82 3.71
N LEU A 13 -6.92 -14.60 3.58
CA LEU A 13 -6.82 -13.92 2.29
C LEU A 13 -5.70 -14.53 1.42
N GLY A 14 -4.57 -14.86 2.02
CA GLY A 14 -3.49 -15.60 1.37
C GLY A 14 -3.93 -16.97 0.85
N ARG A 15 -4.68 -17.74 1.64
CA ARG A 15 -5.24 -19.04 1.20
C ARG A 15 -6.20 -18.89 0.02
N ARG A 16 -7.05 -17.85 0.04
CA ARG A 16 -7.93 -17.51 -1.09
C ARG A 16 -7.12 -17.13 -2.33
N GLY A 17 -6.06 -16.34 -2.15
CA GLY A 17 -5.13 -15.97 -3.22
C GLY A 17 -4.46 -17.20 -3.84
N VAL A 18 -4.00 -18.17 -3.04
CA VAL A 18 -3.41 -19.42 -3.56
C VAL A 18 -4.43 -20.23 -4.34
N ALA A 19 -5.63 -20.43 -3.80
CA ALA A 19 -6.69 -21.16 -4.48
C ALA A 19 -7.04 -20.51 -5.82
N LEU A 20 -7.16 -19.17 -5.85
CA LEU A 20 -7.44 -18.43 -7.07
C LEU A 20 -6.27 -18.48 -8.06
N THR A 21 -5.03 -18.45 -7.58
CA THR A 21 -3.82 -18.59 -8.42
C THR A 21 -3.81 -19.93 -9.14
N SER A 22 -4.05 -21.01 -8.41
CA SER A 22 -4.13 -22.37 -8.97
C SER A 22 -5.24 -22.47 -10.02
N GLU A 23 -6.43 -21.93 -9.73
CA GLU A 23 -7.56 -21.95 -10.66
C GLU A 23 -7.26 -21.13 -11.92
N ILE A 24 -6.74 -19.90 -11.79
CA ILE A 24 -6.37 -19.05 -12.93
C ILE A 24 -5.39 -19.77 -13.85
N MET A 25 -4.34 -20.37 -13.30
CA MET A 25 -3.33 -21.04 -14.13
C MET A 25 -3.88 -22.29 -14.81
N ASN A 26 -4.65 -23.13 -14.10
CA ASN A 26 -5.31 -24.28 -14.72
C ASN A 26 -6.25 -23.84 -15.86
N ARG A 27 -7.08 -22.81 -15.65
CA ARG A 27 -8.01 -22.24 -16.63
C ARG A 27 -7.29 -21.64 -17.83
N HIS A 28 -6.18 -20.95 -17.60
CA HIS A 28 -5.33 -20.41 -18.65
C HIS A 28 -4.81 -21.50 -19.59
N TYR A 29 -4.28 -22.59 -19.04
CA TYR A 29 -3.69 -23.67 -19.84
C TYR A 29 -4.71 -24.53 -20.61
N VAL A 30 -5.98 -24.52 -20.20
CA VAL A 30 -7.10 -25.13 -20.96
C VAL A 30 -7.89 -24.12 -21.80
N ARG A 31 -7.39 -22.88 -21.91
CA ARG A 31 -7.96 -21.80 -22.74
C ARG A 31 -9.35 -21.33 -22.33
N ASP A 32 -9.67 -21.40 -21.04
CA ASP A 32 -10.82 -20.69 -20.46
C ASP A 32 -10.46 -19.22 -20.20
N GLU A 33 -10.32 -18.48 -21.29
CA GLU A 33 -9.89 -17.10 -21.32
C GLU A 33 -10.88 -16.15 -20.62
N GLU A 34 -12.19 -16.40 -20.75
CA GLU A 34 -13.23 -15.57 -20.14
C GLU A 34 -13.11 -15.54 -18.62
N PHE A 35 -12.88 -16.71 -18.00
CA PHE A 35 -12.64 -16.80 -16.57
C PHE A 35 -11.39 -16.01 -16.16
N VAL A 36 -10.27 -16.20 -16.88
CA VAL A 36 -8.99 -15.55 -16.58
C VAL A 36 -9.12 -14.03 -16.67
N TRP A 37 -9.76 -13.52 -17.72
CA TRP A 37 -9.97 -12.08 -17.91
C TRP A 37 -10.85 -11.48 -16.82
N ASP A 38 -11.87 -12.20 -16.37
CA ASP A 38 -12.69 -11.75 -15.24
C ASP A 38 -11.90 -11.69 -13.93
N GLN A 39 -10.76 -12.36 -13.79
CA GLN A 39 -9.96 -12.20 -12.56
C GLN A 39 -9.05 -10.96 -12.57
N LEU A 40 -8.84 -10.32 -13.72
CA LEU A 40 -7.91 -9.20 -13.88
C LEU A 40 -8.62 -7.84 -13.73
N VAL A 41 -7.89 -6.83 -13.23
CA VAL A 41 -8.34 -5.43 -13.29
C VAL A 41 -8.07 -4.82 -14.67
N GLU A 42 -8.80 -3.76 -15.03
CA GLU A 42 -8.63 -3.10 -16.34
C GLU A 42 -7.19 -2.60 -16.58
N ASN A 43 -6.52 -2.13 -15.54
CA ASN A 43 -5.15 -1.63 -15.56
C ASN A 43 -4.11 -2.66 -15.09
N VAL A 44 -4.38 -3.96 -15.27
CA VAL A 44 -3.47 -5.04 -14.85
C VAL A 44 -2.08 -4.87 -15.45
N MET A 45 -1.05 -5.19 -14.66
CA MET A 45 0.31 -5.35 -15.18
C MET A 45 0.61 -6.83 -15.40
N TRP A 46 1.07 -7.16 -16.61
CA TRP A 46 1.45 -8.50 -17.02
C TRP A 46 2.92 -8.53 -17.42
N ILE A 47 3.65 -9.49 -16.85
CA ILE A 47 5.03 -9.80 -17.21
C ILE A 47 5.07 -11.27 -17.63
N GLY A 48 5.29 -11.54 -18.91
CA GLY A 48 5.35 -12.88 -19.49
C GLY A 48 6.76 -13.47 -19.52
N PRO A 49 6.88 -14.76 -19.86
CA PRO A 49 8.15 -15.49 -19.84
C PRO A 49 9.15 -15.10 -20.93
N LEU A 50 8.73 -14.39 -21.99
CA LEU A 50 9.58 -14.03 -23.12
C LEU A 50 10.15 -12.60 -23.02
N ARG A 51 11.31 -12.37 -23.67
CA ARG A 51 12.15 -11.14 -23.59
C ARG A 51 11.44 -9.79 -23.79
N SER A 52 10.20 -9.77 -24.29
CA SER A 52 9.43 -8.57 -24.64
C SER A 52 7.97 -8.59 -24.20
N GLN A 53 7.58 -9.50 -23.30
CA GLN A 53 6.21 -9.62 -22.82
C GLN A 53 5.94 -8.78 -21.57
N PHE A 54 6.10 -7.47 -21.66
CA PHE A 54 5.67 -6.53 -20.61
C PHE A 54 4.52 -5.66 -21.12
N VAL A 55 3.34 -5.77 -20.51
CA VAL A 55 2.18 -4.95 -20.88
C VAL A 55 1.42 -4.45 -19.67
N THR A 56 0.88 -3.25 -19.80
CA THR A 56 -0.07 -2.65 -18.85
C THR A 56 -1.41 -2.41 -19.54
N GLY A 57 -2.47 -2.86 -18.88
CA GLY A 57 -3.84 -2.81 -19.38
C GLY A 57 -4.33 -4.15 -19.93
N LEU A 58 -5.58 -4.48 -19.59
CA LEU A 58 -6.22 -5.76 -19.92
C LEU A 58 -6.29 -6.00 -21.44
N ASP A 59 -6.60 -4.98 -22.23
CA ASP A 59 -6.70 -5.13 -23.70
C ASP A 59 -5.36 -5.51 -24.34
N LYS A 60 -4.25 -4.95 -23.82
CA LYS A 60 -2.91 -5.31 -24.30
C LYS A 60 -2.50 -6.70 -23.85
N ALA A 61 -2.88 -7.11 -22.64
CA ALA A 61 -2.66 -8.47 -22.16
C ALA A 61 -3.43 -9.50 -23.02
N LYS A 62 -4.70 -9.23 -23.33
CA LYS A 62 -5.51 -10.04 -24.26
C LYS A 62 -4.84 -10.17 -25.63
N ALA A 63 -4.45 -9.03 -26.23
CA ALA A 63 -3.82 -9.02 -27.56
C ALA A 63 -2.48 -9.80 -27.62
N LEU A 64 -1.75 -9.86 -26.50
CA LEU A 64 -0.51 -10.63 -26.37
C LEU A 64 -0.79 -12.13 -26.29
N LEU A 65 -1.78 -12.53 -25.49
CA LEU A 65 -2.13 -13.94 -25.28
C LEU A 65 -2.95 -14.53 -26.44
N ASP A 66 -3.60 -13.68 -27.22
CA ASP A 66 -4.29 -14.06 -28.45
C ASP A 66 -3.35 -14.62 -29.53
N GLN A 67 -2.04 -14.37 -29.42
CA GLN A 67 -1.04 -14.85 -30.38
C GLN A 67 -0.61 -16.30 -30.13
N GLU A 68 -0.94 -16.88 -28.97
CA GLU A 68 -0.46 -18.19 -28.50
C GLU A 68 -1.63 -19.15 -28.17
N LYS A 69 -2.54 -19.42 -29.11
CA LYS A 69 -3.79 -20.19 -28.84
C LYS A 69 -3.74 -21.70 -29.10
N ASP A 70 -2.73 -22.20 -29.81
CA ASP A 70 -2.83 -23.53 -30.43
C ASP A 70 -2.41 -24.71 -29.54
N VAL A 71 -2.05 -24.46 -28.27
CA VAL A 71 -1.50 -25.49 -27.38
C VAL A 71 -2.17 -25.45 -26.02
N THR A 72 -2.68 -26.58 -25.56
CA THR A 72 -3.17 -26.78 -24.20
C THR A 72 -2.16 -27.57 -23.37
N PHE A 73 -2.19 -27.35 -22.06
CA PHE A 73 -1.27 -27.98 -21.13
C PHE A 73 -2.00 -28.49 -19.89
N THR A 74 -1.47 -29.56 -19.33
CA THR A 74 -1.84 -30.06 -18.01
C THR A 74 -0.80 -29.62 -16.98
N MET A 75 -1.26 -29.13 -15.82
CA MET A 75 -0.42 -28.63 -14.73
C MET A 75 -0.26 -29.68 -13.62
N GLU A 76 0.96 -29.81 -13.09
CA GLU A 76 1.32 -30.78 -12.05
C GLU A 76 2.31 -30.20 -11.03
N GLN A 77 2.38 -30.80 -9.84
CA GLN A 77 3.34 -30.46 -8.78
C GLN A 77 3.34 -28.97 -8.41
N GLU A 78 2.14 -28.46 -8.14
CA GLU A 78 1.96 -27.07 -7.74
C GLU A 78 2.47 -26.81 -6.31
N GLU A 79 3.35 -25.81 -6.19
CA GLU A 79 3.92 -25.36 -4.93
C GLU A 79 3.80 -23.84 -4.82
N TYR A 80 3.32 -23.36 -3.67
CA TYR A 80 3.04 -21.95 -3.43
C TYR A 80 3.66 -21.45 -2.11
N LEU A 81 3.90 -20.14 -2.08
CA LEU A 81 4.35 -19.35 -0.94
C LEU A 81 3.54 -18.07 -0.91
N VAL A 82 3.04 -17.68 0.27
CA VAL A 82 2.40 -16.39 0.48
C VAL A 82 3.35 -15.48 1.26
N PRO A 83 4.23 -14.71 0.59
CA PRO A 83 5.20 -13.86 1.29
C PRO A 83 4.55 -12.68 2.02
N TYR A 84 3.33 -12.32 1.67
CA TYR A 84 2.64 -11.16 2.23
C TYR A 84 1.12 -11.31 2.12
N GLU A 85 0.42 -10.89 3.17
CA GLU A 85 -1.00 -10.61 3.16
C GLU A 85 -1.35 -9.57 4.23
N ASP A 86 -2.40 -8.81 3.96
CA ASP A 86 -3.10 -7.95 4.93
C ASP A 86 -4.62 -8.14 4.78
N GLU A 87 -5.42 -7.19 5.27
CA GLU A 87 -6.89 -7.27 5.22
C GLU A 87 -7.46 -7.10 3.80
N GLU A 88 -6.73 -6.45 2.90
CA GLU A 88 -7.22 -6.05 1.57
C GLU A 88 -6.43 -6.65 0.41
N SER A 89 -5.26 -7.24 0.66
CA SER A 89 -4.35 -7.66 -0.39
C SER A 89 -3.46 -8.83 0.02
N CYS A 90 -2.97 -9.57 -0.99
CA CYS A 90 -1.99 -10.63 -0.76
C CYS A 90 -1.10 -10.82 -1.97
N ILE A 91 0.11 -11.33 -1.71
CA ILE A 91 1.06 -11.75 -2.74
C ILE A 91 1.14 -13.27 -2.69
N VAL A 92 1.06 -13.89 -3.85
CA VAL A 92 1.25 -15.33 -4.03
C VAL A 92 2.39 -15.55 -5.00
N SER A 93 3.39 -16.30 -4.58
CA SER A 93 4.45 -16.80 -5.46
C SER A 93 4.30 -18.31 -5.57
N GLY A 94 4.58 -18.88 -6.73
CA GLY A 94 4.52 -20.32 -6.90
C GLY A 94 5.32 -20.85 -8.06
N CYS A 95 5.37 -22.17 -8.13
CA CYS A 95 5.95 -22.91 -9.24
C CYS A 95 5.17 -24.20 -9.49
N TYR A 96 5.21 -24.68 -10.72
CA TYR A 96 4.52 -25.89 -11.17
C TYR A 96 5.13 -26.38 -12.48
N TYR A 97 4.93 -27.66 -12.80
CA TYR A 97 5.23 -28.18 -14.13
C TYR A 97 4.01 -28.08 -15.02
N VAL A 98 4.24 -27.77 -16.30
CA VAL A 98 3.23 -27.92 -17.34
C VAL A 98 3.72 -28.87 -18.40
N THR A 99 2.81 -29.71 -18.89
CA THR A 99 3.07 -30.68 -19.95
C THR A 99 2.02 -30.49 -21.04
N SER A 100 2.44 -30.37 -22.31
CA SER A 100 1.51 -30.24 -23.43
C SER A 100 0.63 -31.47 -23.58
N ASP A 101 -0.64 -31.28 -23.90
CA ASP A 101 -1.56 -32.41 -24.03
C ASP A 101 -1.21 -33.25 -25.26
N PRO A 102 -1.36 -34.59 -25.22
CA PRO A 102 -1.00 -35.47 -26.33
C PRO A 102 -1.66 -35.11 -27.67
N GLU A 103 -2.87 -34.55 -27.63
CA GLU A 103 -3.64 -34.12 -28.79
C GLU A 103 -2.97 -32.98 -29.58
N THR A 104 -2.15 -32.16 -28.90
CA THR A 104 -1.41 -31.05 -29.51
C THR A 104 -0.30 -31.54 -30.46
N LYS A 105 0.10 -32.82 -30.37
CA LYS A 105 1.26 -33.41 -31.08
C LYS A 105 2.60 -32.71 -30.79
N LEU A 106 2.64 -31.90 -29.74
CA LEU A 106 3.86 -31.29 -29.22
C LEU A 106 4.32 -32.07 -27.98
N PHE A 107 5.63 -32.12 -27.78
CA PHE A 107 6.23 -32.68 -26.57
C PHE A 107 6.94 -31.56 -25.82
N ILE A 108 6.16 -30.78 -25.08
CA ILE A 108 6.65 -29.68 -24.25
C ILE A 108 6.39 -30.08 -22.81
N ARG A 109 7.45 -30.11 -22.00
CA ARG A 109 7.35 -30.14 -20.55
C ARG A 109 8.26 -29.06 -20.00
N CYS A 110 7.71 -28.09 -19.30
CA CYS A 110 8.48 -27.03 -18.68
C CYS A 110 8.10 -26.86 -17.22
N HIS A 111 9.09 -26.46 -16.43
CA HIS A 111 8.87 -25.94 -15.10
C HIS A 111 8.56 -24.45 -15.27
N GLN A 112 7.57 -23.95 -14.54
CA GLN A 112 7.08 -22.58 -14.64
C GLN A 112 7.04 -21.97 -13.25
N ARG A 113 7.37 -20.69 -13.15
CA ARG A 113 7.19 -19.85 -11.96
C ARG A 113 6.15 -18.80 -12.22
N VAL A 114 5.43 -18.45 -11.16
CA VAL A 114 4.43 -17.41 -11.19
C VAL A 114 4.47 -16.54 -9.94
N SER A 115 4.10 -15.27 -10.09
CA SER A 115 3.84 -14.36 -8.98
C SER A 115 2.59 -13.55 -9.28
N PHE A 116 1.70 -13.45 -8.31
CA PHE A 116 0.47 -12.68 -8.37
C PHE A 116 0.42 -11.69 -7.21
N PHE A 117 -0.05 -10.48 -7.50
CA PHE A 117 -0.51 -9.54 -6.49
C PHE A 117 -2.02 -9.35 -6.64
N TYR A 118 -2.73 -9.67 -5.57
CA TYR A 118 -4.18 -9.53 -5.50
C TYR A 118 -4.57 -8.36 -4.61
N ARG A 119 -5.69 -7.72 -4.97
CA ARG A 119 -6.40 -6.78 -4.12
C ARG A 119 -7.89 -7.16 -4.05
N LEU A 120 -8.48 -6.94 -2.89
CA LEU A 120 -9.89 -7.14 -2.63
C LEU A 120 -10.71 -5.96 -3.18
N PHE A 121 -11.74 -6.27 -3.95
CA PHE A 121 -12.73 -5.33 -4.45
C PHE A 121 -14.10 -5.81 -3.99
N GLY A 122 -14.60 -5.25 -2.89
CA GLY A 122 -15.75 -5.79 -2.18
C GLY A 122 -15.40 -7.13 -1.54
N ASP A 123 -16.03 -8.22 -1.99
CA ASP A 123 -15.73 -9.59 -1.55
C ASP A 123 -14.84 -10.36 -2.54
N ARG A 124 -14.51 -9.79 -3.70
CA ARG A 124 -13.77 -10.47 -4.78
C ARG A 124 -12.29 -10.10 -4.77
N LEU A 125 -11.41 -11.10 -4.85
CA LEU A 125 -10.01 -10.85 -5.17
C LEU A 125 -9.86 -10.64 -6.67
N LYS A 126 -9.14 -9.59 -7.06
CA LYS A 126 -8.76 -9.31 -8.44
C LYS A 126 -7.24 -9.22 -8.55
N VAL A 127 -6.70 -9.70 -9.65
CA VAL A 127 -5.29 -9.65 -10.01
C VAL A 127 -4.96 -8.23 -10.47
N VAL A 128 -4.07 -7.57 -9.74
CA VAL A 128 -3.53 -6.25 -10.08
C VAL A 128 -2.20 -6.39 -10.84
N HIS A 129 -1.42 -7.41 -10.51
CA HIS A 129 -0.16 -7.75 -11.16
C HIS A 129 -0.05 -9.26 -11.30
N MET A 130 0.47 -9.71 -12.44
CA MET A 130 0.95 -11.07 -12.59
C MET A 130 2.26 -11.16 -13.38
N HIS A 131 3.09 -12.10 -12.99
CA HIS A 131 4.38 -12.39 -13.59
C HIS A 131 4.54 -13.90 -13.79
N LEU A 132 4.87 -14.32 -15.01
CA LEU A 132 5.19 -15.69 -15.39
C LEU A 132 6.63 -15.76 -15.90
N SER A 133 7.42 -16.73 -15.42
CA SER A 133 8.80 -16.97 -15.92
C SER A 133 9.22 -18.44 -15.85
N HIS A 134 10.24 -18.83 -16.62
CA HIS A 134 10.85 -20.15 -16.48
C HIS A 134 11.90 -20.18 -15.36
N PRO A 135 11.99 -21.24 -14.53
CA PRO A 135 13.08 -21.49 -13.60
C PRO A 135 14.26 -22.15 -14.34
N TYR A 136 15.36 -21.40 -14.41
CA TYR A 136 16.73 -21.79 -14.77
C TYR A 136 16.93 -23.16 -15.45
N GLU A 137 16.74 -23.20 -16.76
CA GLU A 137 17.56 -24.04 -17.63
C GLU A 137 18.31 -23.11 -18.58
N VAL A 138 19.60 -22.91 -18.29
CA VAL A 138 20.62 -22.27 -19.12
C VAL A 138 20.13 -21.05 -19.91
N THR A 139 20.03 -19.92 -19.21
CA THR A 139 19.98 -18.62 -19.87
C THR A 139 21.32 -18.37 -20.58
N ASP A 140 21.26 -18.00 -21.86
CA ASP A 140 22.34 -17.37 -22.63
C ASP A 140 23.13 -16.40 -21.71
N PRO A 141 24.47 -16.35 -21.72
CA PRO A 141 25.26 -15.48 -20.82
C PRO A 141 24.83 -14.00 -20.79
N ASP A 142 24.11 -13.52 -21.80
CA ASP A 142 23.52 -12.17 -21.86
C ASP A 142 22.10 -12.05 -21.27
N GLU A 143 21.50 -13.14 -20.79
CA GLU A 143 20.10 -13.23 -20.39
C GLU A 143 19.91 -12.98 -18.88
N TYR A 144 20.01 -11.71 -18.53
CA TYR A 144 19.68 -11.07 -17.23
C TYR A 144 18.18 -11.11 -16.86
N PHE A 145 17.38 -11.92 -17.55
CA PHE A 145 15.94 -11.74 -17.68
C PHE A 145 15.10 -12.10 -16.44
N PRO A 146 15.44 -13.11 -15.60
CA PRO A 146 14.65 -13.38 -14.39
C PRO A 146 14.99 -12.47 -13.20
N PHE A 147 16.24 -12.02 -13.08
CA PHE A 147 16.70 -11.25 -11.91
C PHE A 147 16.26 -9.80 -11.99
N ARG A 148 16.34 -9.19 -13.20
CA ARG A 148 15.94 -7.81 -13.42
C ARG A 148 14.43 -7.63 -13.29
N PHE A 149 13.63 -8.50 -13.93
CA PHE A 149 12.17 -8.40 -13.82
C PHE A 149 11.62 -8.89 -12.49
N GLY A 150 12.24 -9.89 -11.84
CA GLY A 150 11.90 -10.23 -10.46
C GLY A 150 12.16 -9.06 -9.50
N LYS A 151 13.27 -8.34 -9.70
CA LYS A 151 13.58 -7.12 -8.97
C LYS A 151 12.63 -5.97 -9.34
N GLU A 152 12.33 -5.73 -10.61
CA GLU A 152 11.40 -4.67 -11.05
C GLU A 152 9.95 -4.97 -10.62
N ALA A 153 9.53 -6.23 -10.59
CA ALA A 153 8.24 -6.66 -10.04
C ALA A 153 8.19 -6.49 -8.52
N TYR A 154 9.25 -6.87 -7.81
CA TYR A 154 9.39 -6.61 -6.38
C TYR A 154 9.42 -5.12 -6.06
N GLU A 155 10.19 -4.32 -6.81
CA GLU A 155 10.25 -2.87 -6.68
C GLU A 155 8.91 -2.22 -7.04
N TYR A 156 8.19 -2.74 -8.04
CA TYR A 156 6.85 -2.29 -8.37
C TYR A 156 5.85 -2.62 -7.26
N ILE A 157 5.87 -3.85 -6.74
CA ILE A 157 5.02 -4.28 -5.62
C ILE A 157 5.35 -3.45 -4.37
N ALA A 158 6.62 -3.24 -4.08
CA ALA A 158 7.10 -2.37 -3.00
C ALA A 158 6.72 -0.90 -3.24
N SER A 159 6.74 -0.43 -4.49
CA SER A 159 6.27 0.91 -4.86
C SER A 159 4.75 1.01 -4.78
N THR A 160 4.02 -0.07 -5.03
CA THR A 160 2.56 -0.15 -4.87
C THR A 160 2.20 -0.21 -3.40
N HIS A 161 3.02 -0.84 -2.56
CA HIS A 161 2.94 -0.78 -1.11
C HIS A 161 3.27 0.64 -0.61
N GLN A 162 4.30 1.31 -1.15
CA GLN A 162 4.54 2.72 -0.89
C GLN A 162 3.36 3.58 -1.34
N LEU A 163 2.77 3.38 -2.52
CA LEU A 163 1.57 4.10 -2.97
C LEU A 163 0.31 3.76 -2.15
N ALA A 164 0.24 2.55 -1.60
CA ALA A 164 -0.86 2.12 -0.73
C ALA A 164 -0.79 2.77 0.65
N PHE A 165 0.41 3.13 1.14
CA PHE A 165 0.61 3.64 2.49
C PHE A 165 1.21 5.06 2.56
N THR A 166 1.57 5.67 1.43
CA THR A 166 2.19 7.00 1.36
C THR A 166 1.29 7.97 0.61
N ASP A 167 1.16 9.18 1.14
CA ASP A 167 0.43 10.27 0.48
C ASP A 167 1.31 10.85 -0.63
N SER A 168 0.82 10.80 -1.86
CA SER A 168 1.58 11.19 -3.06
C SER A 168 1.99 12.67 -3.06
N LEU A 169 1.24 13.54 -2.39
CA LEU A 169 1.52 14.97 -2.34
C LEU A 169 2.62 15.30 -1.33
N THR A 170 2.55 14.68 -0.14
CA THR A 170 3.36 15.04 1.03
C THR A 170 4.47 14.07 1.38
N GLN A 171 4.43 12.85 0.83
CA GLN A 171 5.34 11.74 1.16
C GLN A 171 5.25 11.27 2.64
N LEU A 172 4.21 11.68 3.36
CA LEU A 172 3.87 11.18 4.69
C LEU A 172 3.05 9.89 4.59
N GLY A 173 2.78 9.23 5.71
CA GLY A 173 1.80 8.14 5.72
C GLY A 173 0.43 8.65 5.24
N ASN A 174 -0.27 7.87 4.41
CA ASN A 174 -1.62 8.21 4.00
C ASN A 174 -2.65 7.67 5.00
N ARG A 175 -3.94 7.79 4.67
CA ARG A 175 -5.03 7.27 5.48
C ARG A 175 -4.94 5.76 5.74
N ASN A 176 -4.56 4.97 4.75
CA ASN A 176 -4.44 3.52 4.93
C ASN A 176 -3.32 3.21 5.94
N ALA A 177 -2.19 3.93 5.87
CA ALA A 177 -1.11 3.75 6.84
C ALA A 177 -1.55 4.10 8.26
N TYR A 178 -2.32 5.18 8.39
CA TYR A 178 -2.91 5.57 9.66
C TYR A 178 -3.84 4.48 10.22
N GLU A 179 -4.73 3.90 9.41
CA GLU A 179 -5.68 2.87 9.83
C GLU A 179 -4.98 1.55 10.18
N THR A 180 -3.99 1.11 9.39
CA THR A 180 -3.18 -0.08 9.67
C THR A 180 -2.38 0.06 10.96
N ASP A 181 -1.69 1.20 11.15
CA ASP A 181 -0.92 1.45 12.36
C ASP A 181 -1.82 1.56 13.60
N LEU A 182 -3.05 2.07 13.44
CA LEU A 182 -4.05 2.11 14.50
C LEU A 182 -4.43 0.69 14.96
N LEU A 183 -4.65 -0.24 14.04
CA LEU A 183 -4.94 -1.63 14.37
C LEU A 183 -3.77 -2.28 15.12
N GLU A 184 -2.55 -2.09 14.63
CA GLU A 184 -1.34 -2.63 15.26
C GLU A 184 -1.18 -2.09 16.68
N LEU A 185 -1.28 -0.77 16.86
CA LEU A 185 -1.20 -0.10 18.16
C LEU A 185 -2.31 -0.58 19.10
N SER A 186 -3.51 -0.86 18.58
CA SER A 186 -4.62 -1.36 19.40
C SER A 186 -4.34 -2.78 19.92
N GLY A 187 -3.74 -3.63 19.09
CA GLY A 187 -3.39 -5.01 19.46
C GLY A 187 -2.29 -5.09 20.53
N ARG A 188 -1.40 -4.10 20.56
CA ARG A 188 -0.25 -4.04 21.47
C ARG A 188 -0.37 -2.98 22.56
N LEU A 189 -1.55 -2.38 22.73
CA LEU A 189 -1.78 -1.26 23.64
C LEU A 189 -1.38 -1.56 25.10
N SER A 190 -1.47 -2.83 25.52
CA SER A 190 -1.05 -3.28 26.85
C SER A 190 0.47 -3.27 27.06
N GLU A 191 1.24 -3.32 25.97
CA GLU A 191 2.72 -3.34 25.96
C GLU A 191 3.31 -1.93 25.86
N ILE A 192 2.50 -0.92 25.53
CA ILE A 192 2.94 0.46 25.33
C ILE A 192 2.93 1.19 26.68
N ASP A 193 4.09 1.72 27.08
CA ASP A 193 4.23 2.42 28.35
C ASP A 193 3.59 3.81 28.31
N SER A 194 3.71 4.50 27.17
CA SER A 194 3.07 5.79 26.93
C SER A 194 2.78 5.99 25.45
N LEU A 195 1.68 6.70 25.14
CA LEU A 195 1.31 7.02 23.76
C LEU A 195 0.72 8.42 23.74
N ALA A 196 1.20 9.25 22.83
CA ALA A 196 0.56 10.52 22.52
C ALA A 196 0.00 10.53 21.10
N MET A 197 -1.06 11.30 20.92
CA MET A 197 -1.64 11.57 19.61
C MET A 197 -1.82 13.07 19.43
N VAL A 198 -1.55 13.55 18.22
CA VAL A 198 -1.88 14.91 17.79
C VAL A 198 -2.69 14.85 16.50
N LEU A 199 -3.76 15.63 16.45
CA LEU A 199 -4.52 15.92 15.25
C LEU A 199 -4.30 17.37 14.86
N PHE A 200 -4.10 17.60 13.57
CA PHE A 200 -3.93 18.91 12.98
C PHE A 200 -4.92 19.12 11.84
N ASP A 201 -5.27 20.38 11.62
CA ASP A 201 -6.08 20.81 10.49
C ASP A 201 -5.61 22.18 10.00
N LEU A 202 -5.32 22.28 8.69
CA LEU A 202 -4.91 23.54 8.09
C LEU A 202 -6.09 24.51 7.97
N ASN A 203 -5.91 25.73 8.46
CA ASN A 203 -6.91 26.76 8.34
C ASN A 203 -6.90 27.38 6.94
N ASN A 204 -8.09 27.75 6.44
CA ASN A 204 -8.28 28.54 5.23
C ASN A 204 -7.79 27.91 3.92
N LEU A 205 -7.51 26.59 3.89
CA LEU A 205 -7.05 25.93 2.66
C LEU A 205 -8.03 26.14 1.49
N LYS A 206 -9.35 26.03 1.75
CA LYS A 206 -10.38 26.31 0.74
C LYS A 206 -10.30 27.73 0.20
N LEU A 207 -10.18 28.74 1.07
CA LEU A 207 -10.07 30.14 0.67
C LEU A 207 -8.83 30.38 -0.21
N ILE A 208 -7.71 29.73 0.13
CA ILE A 208 -6.47 29.79 -0.65
C ILE A 208 -6.66 29.14 -2.02
N ASN A 209 -7.28 27.95 -2.08
CA ASN A 209 -7.61 27.29 -3.34
C ASN A 209 -8.51 28.17 -4.23
N ASP A 210 -9.54 28.77 -3.65
CA ASP A 210 -10.51 29.60 -4.36
C ASP A 210 -9.89 30.91 -4.86
N SER A 211 -8.91 31.46 -4.13
CA SER A 211 -8.29 32.78 -4.43
C SER A 211 -7.02 32.69 -5.28
N LEU A 212 -6.19 31.67 -5.06
CA LEU A 212 -4.85 31.53 -5.62
C LEU A 212 -4.69 30.25 -6.47
N GLY A 213 -5.72 29.41 -6.53
CA GLY A 213 -5.74 28.15 -7.27
C GLY A 213 -5.19 26.96 -6.48
N HIS A 214 -5.54 25.75 -6.94
CA HIS A 214 -5.19 24.49 -6.28
C HIS A 214 -3.68 24.27 -6.13
N LEU A 215 -2.86 24.76 -7.05
CA LEU A 215 -1.39 24.65 -6.93
C LEU A 215 -0.85 25.36 -5.69
N ALA A 216 -1.45 26.50 -5.31
CA ALA A 216 -1.06 27.23 -4.11
C ALA A 216 -1.47 26.46 -2.83
N GLY A 217 -2.65 25.83 -2.84
CA GLY A 217 -3.07 24.96 -1.75
C GLY A 217 -2.18 23.73 -1.60
N ASP A 218 -1.84 23.07 -2.72
CA ASP A 218 -0.92 21.94 -2.73
C ASP A 218 0.46 22.33 -2.17
N GLN A 219 0.97 23.50 -2.52
CA GLN A 219 2.23 24.01 -1.97
C GLN A 219 2.14 24.26 -0.46
N LEU A 220 1.02 24.79 0.03
CA LEU A 220 0.80 24.99 1.46
C LEU A 220 0.78 23.67 2.23
N ILE A 221 0.09 22.67 1.69
CA ILE A 221 0.00 21.30 2.24
C ILE A 221 1.39 20.67 2.30
N ARG A 222 2.17 20.74 1.21
CA ARG A 222 3.56 20.24 1.17
C ARG A 222 4.45 20.95 2.20
N SER A 223 4.30 22.26 2.31
CA SER A 223 5.09 23.06 3.26
C SER A 223 4.78 22.65 4.69
N PHE A 224 3.50 22.51 5.05
CA PHE A 224 3.13 22.05 6.38
C PHE A 224 3.64 20.64 6.67
N ALA A 225 3.47 19.70 5.74
CA ALA A 225 3.95 18.33 5.89
C ALA A 225 5.45 18.27 6.17
N PHE A 226 6.24 19.06 5.44
CA PHE A 226 7.68 19.16 5.65
C PHE A 226 8.02 19.69 7.05
N LEU A 227 7.42 20.82 7.45
CA LEU A 227 7.67 21.40 8.78
C LEU A 227 7.23 20.45 9.90
N LEU A 228 6.07 19.80 9.75
CA LEU A 228 5.56 18.82 10.69
C LEU A 228 6.53 17.65 10.85
N LYS A 229 7.05 17.10 9.76
CA LYS A 229 7.98 15.97 9.82
C LYS A 229 9.30 16.35 10.50
N GLU A 230 9.85 17.52 10.20
CA GLU A 230 11.11 18.03 10.74
C GLU A 230 11.05 18.37 12.23
N SER A 231 9.87 18.73 12.74
CA SER A 231 9.68 19.06 14.16
C SER A 231 9.38 17.87 15.05
N MET A 232 8.98 16.74 14.47
CA MET A 232 8.62 15.55 15.22
C MET A 232 9.85 14.64 15.46
N PRO A 233 9.91 13.93 16.60
CA PRO A 233 10.99 12.98 16.85
C PRO A 233 10.99 11.83 15.85
N ALA A 234 12.13 11.15 15.69
CA ALA A 234 12.29 10.06 14.74
C ALA A 234 11.31 8.89 14.96
N THR A 235 10.85 8.69 16.20
CA THR A 235 9.87 7.66 16.57
C THR A 235 8.42 8.04 16.21
N ALA A 236 8.17 9.29 15.82
CA ALA A 236 6.84 9.74 15.46
C ALA A 236 6.40 9.17 14.10
N LYS A 237 5.22 8.54 14.09
CA LYS A 237 4.52 8.19 12.86
C LYS A 237 3.60 9.35 12.47
N VAL A 238 3.80 9.89 11.26
CA VAL A 238 3.17 11.13 10.79
C VAL A 238 2.35 10.84 9.53
N TYR A 239 1.10 11.29 9.49
CA TYR A 239 0.16 10.97 8.44
C TYR A 239 -0.58 12.20 7.93
N ARG A 240 -0.94 12.18 6.65
CA ARG A 240 -2.02 12.99 6.07
C ARG A 240 -3.21 12.07 5.86
N TYR A 241 -4.23 12.22 6.71
CA TYR A 241 -5.35 11.28 6.75
C TYR A 241 -6.54 11.73 5.86
N GLY A 242 -6.61 13.01 5.48
CA GLY A 242 -7.56 13.53 4.49
C GLY A 242 -7.32 15.01 4.20
N GLY A 243 -7.59 15.51 2.99
CA GLY A 243 -7.60 16.95 2.66
C GLY A 243 -6.47 17.79 3.30
N ASP A 244 -6.84 18.60 4.28
CA ASP A 244 -6.03 19.48 5.15
C ASP A 244 -5.74 18.90 6.56
N GLU A 245 -6.12 17.65 6.82
CA GLU A 245 -6.06 16.98 8.11
C GLU A 245 -4.84 16.06 8.22
N PHE A 246 -4.12 16.20 9.33
CA PHE A 246 -2.93 15.41 9.64
C PHE A 246 -3.03 14.78 11.02
N ALA A 247 -2.38 13.64 11.18
CA ALA A 247 -2.31 12.91 12.45
C ALA A 247 -0.87 12.56 12.77
N VAL A 248 -0.54 12.50 14.06
CA VAL A 248 0.74 12.01 14.56
C VAL A 248 0.50 11.06 15.72
N PHE A 249 1.12 9.88 15.68
CA PHE A 249 1.27 8.98 16.81
C PHE A 249 2.71 9.00 17.31
N LEU A 250 2.86 9.13 18.64
CA LEU A 250 4.15 9.09 19.31
C LEU A 250 4.10 8.03 20.42
N PRO A 251 4.57 6.80 20.15
CA PRO A 251 4.77 5.81 21.20
C PRO A 251 5.97 6.20 22.08
N ASP A 252 5.93 5.77 23.33
CA ASP A 252 7.00 5.88 24.33
C ASP A 252 7.50 7.33 24.53
N VAL A 253 6.55 8.26 24.61
CA VAL A 253 6.81 9.70 24.69
C VAL A 253 6.30 10.32 25.99
N ASP A 254 7.13 11.18 26.59
CA ASP A 254 6.71 12.04 27.70
C ASP A 254 6.11 13.37 27.24
N ASN A 255 5.44 14.07 28.16
CA ASN A 255 4.82 15.37 27.88
C ASN A 255 5.82 16.42 27.36
N GLY A 256 7.02 16.44 27.92
CA GLY A 256 8.04 17.43 27.59
C GLY A 256 8.58 17.26 26.16
N ILE A 257 8.71 16.03 25.67
CA ILE A 257 9.12 15.76 24.28
C ILE A 257 8.06 16.28 23.32
N LEU A 258 6.78 15.98 23.55
CA LEU A 258 5.70 16.46 22.69
C LEU A 258 5.60 17.99 22.71
N GLU A 259 5.68 18.61 23.88
CA GLU A 259 5.62 20.07 24.00
C GLU A 259 6.77 20.77 23.27
N ARG A 260 7.99 20.21 23.34
CA ARG A 260 9.13 20.71 22.56
C ARG A 260 8.91 20.57 21.06
N ALA A 261 8.41 19.43 20.60
CA ALA A 261 8.12 19.21 19.18
C ALA A 261 7.05 20.18 18.64
N LEU A 262 5.98 20.41 19.41
CA LEU A 262 4.92 21.36 19.04
C LEU A 262 5.42 22.81 19.05
N ARG A 263 6.31 23.16 19.98
CA ARG A 263 6.94 24.49 19.99
C ARG A 263 7.85 24.70 18.79
N ASP A 264 8.69 23.72 18.48
CA ASP A 264 9.56 23.77 17.30
C ASP A 264 8.75 23.91 16.00
N LEU A 265 7.61 23.21 15.90
CA LEU A 265 6.70 23.35 14.76
C LEU A 265 6.14 24.78 14.63
N GLU A 266 5.75 25.39 15.75
CA GLU A 266 5.24 26.77 15.76
C GLU A 266 6.33 27.77 15.36
N ASP A 267 7.55 27.62 15.90
CA ASP A 267 8.70 28.49 15.57
C ASP A 267 9.06 28.39 14.08
N ARG A 268 9.08 27.18 13.52
CA ARG A 268 9.31 26.97 12.07
C ARG A 268 8.19 27.53 11.21
N LYS A 269 6.94 27.41 11.66
CA LYS A 269 5.77 27.99 10.98
C LYS A 269 5.86 29.52 10.95
N GLU A 270 6.30 30.16 12.04
CA GLU A 270 6.56 31.61 12.04
C GLU A 270 7.69 32.01 11.09
N ALA A 271 8.80 31.26 11.07
CA ALA A 271 9.88 31.47 10.11
C ALA A 271 9.40 31.35 8.66
N TYR A 272 8.59 30.33 8.36
CA TYR A 272 7.94 30.17 7.05
C TYR A 272 7.07 31.38 6.70
N ASN A 273 6.24 31.84 7.63
CA ASN A 273 5.32 32.97 7.42
C ASN A 273 6.01 34.32 7.23
N MET A 274 7.22 34.50 7.76
CA MET A 274 8.04 35.69 7.50
C MET A 274 8.65 35.67 6.08
N ALA A 275 8.94 34.49 5.55
CA ALA A 275 9.60 34.32 4.26
C ALA A 275 8.62 34.18 3.07
N ASN A 276 7.33 33.93 3.33
CA ASN A 276 6.34 33.61 2.30
C ASN A 276 5.11 34.54 2.39
N THR A 277 4.52 34.85 1.24
CA THR A 277 3.29 35.67 1.15
C THR A 277 2.04 34.90 1.58
N THR A 278 1.93 33.63 1.18
CA THR A 278 0.85 32.74 1.64
C THR A 278 1.17 32.24 3.04
N ARG A 279 0.40 32.69 4.03
CA ARG A 279 0.62 32.31 5.43
C ARG A 279 0.05 30.94 5.75
N LEU A 280 0.87 30.14 6.43
CA LEU A 280 0.50 28.88 7.03
C LEU A 280 -0.16 29.12 8.39
N SER A 281 -1.33 28.52 8.56
CA SER A 281 -2.07 28.50 9.82
C SER A 281 -2.71 27.14 10.01
N PHE A 282 -2.67 26.61 11.23
CA PHE A 282 -3.28 25.32 11.56
C PHE A 282 -3.87 25.36 12.96
N ALA A 283 -4.85 24.51 13.21
CA ALA A 283 -5.30 24.15 14.54
C ALA A 283 -4.70 22.79 14.93
N ALA A 284 -4.39 22.61 16.22
CA ALA A 284 -3.87 21.35 16.75
C ALA A 284 -4.62 20.95 18.02
N GLY A 285 -4.92 19.66 18.16
CA GLY A 285 -5.45 19.05 19.36
C GLY A 285 -4.67 17.79 19.68
N HIS A 286 -4.08 17.72 20.87
CA HIS A 286 -3.27 16.57 21.29
C HIS A 286 -3.81 15.94 22.57
N ALA A 287 -3.53 14.66 22.77
CA ALA A 287 -3.87 13.91 23.97
C ALA A 287 -2.83 12.83 24.26
N PHE A 288 -2.69 12.47 25.54
CA PHE A 288 -1.90 11.32 25.98
C PHE A 288 -2.82 10.19 26.38
N PHE A 289 -2.43 8.95 26.08
CA PHE A 289 -3.06 7.74 26.56
C PHE A 289 -2.87 7.66 28.08
N LYS A 290 -3.95 7.40 28.79
CA LYS A 290 -4.01 7.37 30.24
C LYS A 290 -4.43 5.99 30.68
N LYS A 291 -3.44 5.20 31.09
CA LYS A 291 -3.65 3.87 31.65
C LYS A 291 -4.66 3.94 32.81
N GLY A 292 -5.73 3.17 32.71
CA GLY A 292 -6.81 3.14 33.71
C GLY A 292 -7.94 4.18 33.51
N GLN A 293 -7.77 5.16 32.61
CA GLN A 293 -8.85 6.08 32.19
C GLN A 293 -9.32 5.80 30.76
N ASP A 294 -8.40 5.52 29.84
CA ASP A 294 -8.75 5.11 28.48
C ASP A 294 -8.87 3.59 28.41
N HIS A 295 -9.93 3.10 27.78
CA HIS A 295 -10.17 1.67 27.57
C HIS A 295 -9.72 1.22 26.17
N THR A 296 -9.67 2.17 25.22
CA THR A 296 -9.31 1.92 23.82
C THR A 296 -8.55 3.10 23.22
N LEU A 297 -7.88 2.89 22.07
CA LEU A 297 -7.33 4.00 21.28
C LEU A 297 -8.41 4.99 20.83
N SER A 298 -9.66 4.55 20.66
CA SER A 298 -10.78 5.44 20.31
C SER A 298 -11.00 6.53 21.37
N ASP A 299 -10.78 6.23 22.65
CA ASP A 299 -10.93 7.21 23.73
C ASP A 299 -9.84 8.30 23.65
N LEU A 300 -8.60 7.90 23.31
CA LEU A 300 -7.51 8.82 23.04
C LEU A 300 -7.82 9.74 21.86
N ILE A 301 -8.24 9.16 20.73
CA ILE A 301 -8.57 9.90 19.51
C ILE A 301 -9.68 10.92 19.78
N LYS A 302 -10.77 10.51 20.43
CA LYS A 302 -11.89 11.40 20.79
C LYS A 302 -11.46 12.59 21.64
N ARG A 303 -10.51 12.38 22.56
CA ARG A 303 -9.95 13.48 23.38
C ARG A 303 -9.07 14.42 22.58
N ALA A 304 -8.25 13.91 21.66
CA ALA A 304 -7.46 14.74 20.75
C ALA A 304 -8.37 15.57 19.84
N ASP A 305 -9.39 14.94 19.25
CA ASP A 305 -10.36 15.58 18.35
C ASP A 305 -11.18 16.67 19.08
N SER A 306 -11.68 16.38 20.28
CA SER A 306 -12.40 17.37 21.10
C SER A 306 -11.55 18.62 21.38
N ARG A 307 -10.23 18.45 21.58
CA ARG A 307 -9.29 19.56 21.79
C ARG A 307 -9.02 20.31 20.49
N LEU A 308 -8.90 19.62 19.36
CA LEU A 308 -8.76 20.24 18.04
C LEU A 308 -9.99 21.10 17.73
N TYR A 309 -11.19 20.55 17.94
CA TYR A 309 -12.44 21.28 17.73
C TYR A 309 -12.57 22.51 18.64
N ALA A 310 -12.18 22.41 19.91
CA ALA A 310 -12.13 23.55 20.82
C ALA A 310 -11.15 24.62 20.33
N ARG A 311 -9.96 24.22 19.85
CA ARG A 311 -8.95 25.14 19.32
C ARG A 311 -9.44 25.86 18.05
N LYS A 312 -10.05 25.12 17.12
CA LYS A 312 -10.70 25.70 15.92
C LYS A 312 -11.73 26.76 16.28
N ARG A 313 -12.60 26.47 17.26
CA ARG A 313 -13.61 27.43 17.72
C ARG A 313 -13.00 28.69 18.31
N ALA A 314 -11.98 28.56 19.15
CA ALA A 314 -11.26 29.70 19.72
C ALA A 314 -10.59 30.56 18.65
N MET A 315 -9.96 29.93 17.64
CA MET A 315 -9.31 30.64 16.53
C MET A 315 -10.31 31.41 15.66
N LYS A 316 -11.51 30.88 15.43
CA LYS A 316 -12.58 31.58 14.71
C LYS A 316 -13.18 32.77 15.48
N GLN A 317 -13.06 32.81 16.81
CA GLN A 317 -13.52 33.94 17.63
C GLN A 317 -12.49 35.09 17.69
N LEU A 318 -11.25 34.85 17.24
CA LEU A 318 -10.15 35.81 17.23
C LEU A 318 -9.96 36.51 15.86
N LEU A 319 -10.81 36.17 14.88
CA LEU A 319 -10.89 36.76 13.53
C LEU A 319 -12.16 37.60 13.41
#